data_AF-A0A1B9H4M3-F1
#
_entry.id   AF-A0A1B9H4M3-F1
#
_cell.length_a   1.000
_cell.length_b   1.000
_cell.length_c   1.000
_cell.angle_alpha   90.00
_cell.angle_beta   90.00
_cell.angle_gamma   90.00
#
_symmetry.space_group_name_H-M   'P 1'
#
loop_
_entity.id
_entity.type
_entity.pdbx_description
1 polymer ?
#
loop_
_entity_poly.entity_id
_entity_poly.type
_entity_poly.pdbx_seq_one_letter_code
_entity_poly.pdbx_strand_id
1 'polypeptide(L)'
;MVAITSSTLLAQAQAQAQSTPRVLVYTATAGYRHDSIPTAIQVLGDNASRYGVEFVFSEDRTMFTNSTLSGFDGVMFVSNSDEVLDESGQAALQTFFQSGGVYTGVHAASACLFNDENYLQAVGALFDYHPPIQTATFERLNDSHPSTANVPDRWTFQEEVYHFRSNPRDLGAVVLMTVDESSYVNNGSSTGNYPPMGDPHPIAWYIESPQSAQPLAASAQKAGRSFYTSLGHLNSTWQDETFIGHVMSGLKWALDGASTKAYGVGVVGNGSATGGNSTSSASSSASASGGAAASTASAGGATGSGSGSGTSAAPSATGSGGSGSSGAMGSSAPGKAVAIGAGVLGMVGVGMGVAL
;
A
#
# COMPACT_ATOMS: atom_id res chain seq x y z
N MET A 1 -11.85 37.82 -59.20
CA MET A 1 -11.57 36.47 -58.65
C MET A 1 -10.45 36.63 -57.65
N VAL A 2 -10.73 36.51 -56.35
CA VAL A 2 -9.71 36.52 -55.30
C VAL A 2 -9.53 35.07 -54.88
N ALA A 3 -8.35 34.51 -55.15
CA ALA A 3 -7.97 33.17 -54.70
C ALA A 3 -7.51 33.25 -53.25
N ILE A 4 -8.30 32.68 -52.34
CA ILE A 4 -7.91 32.46 -50.95
C ILE A 4 -7.18 31.13 -50.91
N THR A 5 -5.86 31.17 -50.75
CA THR A 5 -5.04 29.99 -50.46
C THR A 5 -5.17 29.66 -48.97
N SER A 6 -5.97 28.66 -48.64
CA SER A 6 -6.05 28.09 -47.30
C SER A 6 -4.83 27.21 -47.04
N SER A 7 -3.91 27.67 -46.19
CA SER A 7 -2.81 26.85 -45.67
C SER A 7 -3.28 26.08 -44.45
N THR A 8 -3.54 24.79 -44.59
CA THR A 8 -3.79 23.85 -43.49
C THR A 8 -2.47 23.52 -42.80
N LEU A 9 -2.23 24.08 -41.62
CA LEU A 9 -1.17 23.62 -40.71
C LEU A 9 -1.63 22.32 -40.04
N LEU A 10 -1.09 21.19 -40.51
CA LEU A 10 -1.16 19.91 -39.79
C LEU A 10 -0.22 20.00 -38.58
N ALA A 11 -0.78 20.26 -37.40
CA ALA A 11 -0.07 20.02 -36.15
C ALA A 11 0.05 18.50 -35.95
N GLN A 12 1.21 17.93 -36.30
CA GLN A 12 1.56 16.59 -35.84
C GLN A 12 1.76 16.66 -34.32
N ALA A 13 0.80 16.14 -33.55
CA ALA A 13 1.04 15.80 -32.16
C ALA A 13 2.14 14.73 -32.15
N GLN A 14 3.36 15.13 -31.84
CA GLN A 14 4.41 14.18 -31.51
C GLN A 14 3.96 13.47 -30.23
N ALA A 15 3.48 12.23 -30.35
CA ALA A 15 3.36 11.36 -29.20
C ALA A 15 4.78 11.19 -28.63
N GLN A 16 5.08 11.88 -27.53
CA GLN A 16 6.35 11.68 -26.83
C GLN A 16 6.44 10.20 -26.45
N ALA A 17 7.55 9.58 -26.83
CA ALA A 17 7.81 8.20 -26.48
C ALA A 17 7.81 8.07 -24.95
N GLN A 18 6.91 7.25 -24.42
CA GLN A 18 6.85 6.92 -23.00
C GLN A 18 8.13 6.19 -22.61
N SER A 19 8.80 6.64 -21.55
CA SER A 19 9.90 5.88 -20.95
C SER A 19 9.35 4.80 -20.03
N THR A 20 10.12 3.74 -19.81
CA THR A 20 9.81 2.70 -18.82
C THR A 20 9.74 3.33 -17.42
N PRO A 21 8.59 3.31 -16.73
CA PRO A 21 8.46 3.83 -15.38
C PRO A 21 9.35 3.08 -14.39
N ARG A 22 9.96 3.82 -13.45
CA ARG A 22 10.77 3.25 -12.38
C ARG A 22 9.99 3.24 -11.08
N VAL A 23 9.91 2.08 -10.42
CA VAL A 23 9.15 1.91 -9.18
C VAL A 23 10.06 1.41 -8.06
N LEU A 24 10.09 2.14 -6.95
CA LEU A 24 10.73 1.69 -5.72
C LEU A 24 9.80 0.72 -5.00
N VAL A 25 10.16 -0.56 -4.95
CA VAL A 25 9.44 -1.57 -4.17
C VAL A 25 10.07 -1.62 -2.78
N TYR A 26 9.32 -1.22 -1.77
CA TYR A 26 9.77 -1.12 -0.39
C TYR A 26 9.15 -2.22 0.47
N THR A 27 9.98 -3.10 1.03
CA THR A 27 9.56 -4.28 1.80
C THR A 27 10.05 -4.29 3.24
N ALA A 28 10.51 -3.15 3.76
CA ALA A 28 10.95 -3.08 5.15
C ALA A 28 9.80 -3.32 6.12
N THR A 29 10.11 -3.93 7.26
CA THR A 29 9.17 -4.23 8.34
C THR A 29 9.79 -3.82 9.67
N ALA A 30 9.06 -3.06 10.49
CA ALA A 30 9.40 -2.80 11.89
C ALA A 30 8.60 -3.71 12.85
N GLY A 31 7.59 -4.41 12.34
CA GLY A 31 6.74 -5.36 13.05
C GLY A 31 6.80 -6.77 12.46
N TYR A 32 5.63 -7.41 12.32
CA TYR A 32 5.52 -8.75 11.75
C TYR A 32 6.11 -8.82 10.33
N ARG A 33 6.92 -9.85 10.08
CA ARG A 33 7.57 -10.13 8.80
C ARG A 33 6.82 -11.25 8.09
N HIS A 34 6.21 -10.93 6.95
CA HIS A 34 5.48 -11.92 6.15
C HIS A 34 6.46 -12.83 5.37
N ASP A 35 6.25 -14.14 5.43
CA ASP A 35 7.05 -15.14 4.70
C ASP A 35 6.91 -15.02 3.17
N SER A 36 5.88 -14.31 2.69
CA SER A 36 5.64 -14.07 1.27
C SER A 36 6.52 -13.00 0.64
N ILE A 37 7.21 -12.17 1.43
CA ILE A 37 8.01 -11.04 0.91
C ILE A 37 9.07 -11.48 -0.11
N PRO A 38 9.89 -12.52 0.13
CA PRO A 38 10.84 -13.01 -0.88
C PRO A 38 10.16 -13.48 -2.17
N THR A 39 9.01 -14.16 -2.07
CA THR A 39 8.24 -14.63 -3.24
C THR A 39 7.66 -13.45 -4.01
N ALA A 40 7.14 -12.44 -3.32
CA ALA A 40 6.64 -11.22 -3.94
C ALA A 40 7.75 -10.50 -4.74
N ILE A 41 8.94 -10.33 -4.14
CA ILE A 41 10.10 -9.72 -4.82
C ILE A 41 10.45 -10.49 -6.10
N GLN A 42 10.54 -11.82 -6.02
CA GLN A 42 10.85 -12.66 -7.18
C GLN A 42 9.79 -12.51 -8.26
N VAL A 43 8.50 -12.66 -7.91
CA VAL A 43 7.38 -12.63 -8.85
C VAL A 43 7.23 -11.27 -9.54
N LEU A 44 7.41 -10.17 -8.78
CA LEU A 44 7.42 -8.82 -9.34
C LEU A 44 8.59 -8.65 -10.32
N GLY A 45 9.78 -9.12 -9.96
CA GLY A 45 10.97 -9.09 -10.82
C GLY A 45 10.78 -9.87 -12.12
N ASP A 46 10.27 -11.11 -12.02
CA ASP A 46 10.03 -12.00 -13.16
C ASP A 46 8.98 -11.41 -14.13
N ASN A 47 8.04 -10.60 -13.63
CA ASN A 47 6.99 -9.96 -14.43
C ASN A 47 7.31 -8.52 -14.86
N ALA A 48 8.44 -7.94 -14.44
CA ALA A 48 8.79 -6.54 -14.72
C ALA A 48 8.75 -6.20 -16.22
N SER A 49 9.36 -7.04 -17.05
CA SER A 49 9.39 -6.87 -18.52
C SER A 49 8.00 -7.02 -19.16
N ARG A 50 7.19 -7.96 -18.68
CA ARG A 50 5.82 -8.22 -19.16
C ARG A 50 4.92 -6.99 -19.01
N TYR A 51 5.12 -6.21 -17.95
CA TYR A 51 4.33 -5.02 -17.64
C TYR A 51 5.02 -3.70 -17.99
N GLY A 52 6.25 -3.75 -18.50
CA GLY A 52 7.01 -2.58 -18.93
C GLY A 52 7.34 -1.64 -17.77
N VAL A 53 7.76 -2.19 -16.63
CA VAL A 53 8.16 -1.44 -15.42
C VAL A 53 9.58 -1.85 -15.01
N GLU A 54 10.38 -0.89 -14.54
CA GLU A 54 11.67 -1.17 -13.89
C GLU A 54 11.47 -1.11 -12.36
N PHE A 55 11.69 -2.23 -11.67
CA PHE A 55 11.63 -2.29 -10.22
C PHE A 55 13.01 -2.10 -9.60
N VAL A 56 13.07 -1.29 -8.54
CA VAL A 56 14.19 -1.25 -7.60
C VAL A 56 13.67 -1.72 -6.26
N PHE A 57 14.15 -2.88 -5.81
CA PHE A 57 13.76 -3.46 -4.52
C PHE A 57 14.66 -2.94 -3.41
N SER A 58 14.08 -2.53 -2.28
CA SER A 58 14.84 -2.08 -1.12
C SER A 58 14.11 -2.28 0.19
N GLU A 59 14.87 -2.45 1.25
CA GLU A 59 14.42 -2.36 2.65
C GLU A 59 15.14 -1.21 3.39
N ASP A 60 15.95 -0.44 2.66
CA ASP A 60 16.74 0.65 3.20
C ASP A 60 15.89 1.93 3.29
N ARG A 61 15.53 2.30 4.53
CA ARG A 61 14.78 3.54 4.80
C ARG A 61 15.47 4.80 4.28
N THR A 62 16.79 4.79 4.08
CA THR A 62 17.53 5.96 3.56
C THR A 62 17.22 6.26 2.09
N MET A 63 16.49 5.37 1.40
CA MET A 63 15.91 5.64 0.08
C MET A 63 14.83 6.73 0.12
N PHE A 64 14.23 7.02 1.27
CA PHE A 64 13.15 8.00 1.40
C PHE A 64 13.71 9.41 1.64
N THR A 65 14.34 9.95 0.61
CA THR A 65 14.74 11.37 0.55
C THR A 65 14.18 11.99 -0.72
N ASN A 66 13.97 13.31 -0.73
CA ASN A 66 13.49 14.02 -1.93
C ASN A 66 14.38 13.76 -3.15
N SER A 67 15.70 13.70 -2.95
CA SER A 67 16.65 13.44 -4.03
C SER A 67 16.43 12.06 -4.63
N THR A 68 16.38 11.02 -3.79
CA THR A 68 16.21 9.64 -4.25
C THR A 68 14.83 9.40 -4.86
N LEU A 69 13.76 9.81 -4.18
CA LEU A 69 12.39 9.61 -4.64
C LEU A 69 12.07 10.36 -5.93
N SER A 70 12.75 11.47 -6.22
CA SER A 70 12.55 12.21 -7.48
C SER A 70 12.92 11.40 -8.74
N GLY A 71 13.70 10.33 -8.58
CA GLY A 71 14.09 9.41 -9.66
C GLY A 71 13.12 8.27 -9.93
N PHE A 72 12.01 8.19 -9.18
CA PHE A 72 10.98 7.15 -9.30
C PHE A 72 9.65 7.74 -9.76
N ASP A 73 8.93 6.98 -10.57
CA ASP A 73 7.57 7.30 -11.02
C ASP A 73 6.56 6.82 -9.98
N GLY A 74 6.87 5.72 -9.28
CA GLY A 74 6.02 5.20 -8.22
C GLY A 74 6.80 4.63 -7.05
N VAL A 75 6.10 4.51 -5.93
CA VAL A 75 6.52 3.67 -4.80
C VAL A 75 5.49 2.55 -4.63
N MET A 76 5.98 1.35 -4.34
CA MET A 76 5.17 0.18 -4.08
C MET A 76 5.53 -0.40 -2.71
N PHE A 77 4.60 -0.32 -1.78
CA PHE A 77 4.72 -0.87 -0.43
C PHE A 77 4.17 -2.29 -0.44
N VAL A 78 4.99 -3.27 -0.06
CA VAL A 78 4.60 -4.69 -0.10
C VAL A 78 4.86 -5.31 1.26
N SER A 79 3.76 -5.59 1.97
CA SER A 79 3.76 -6.27 3.26
C SER A 79 4.63 -5.60 4.35
N ASN A 80 4.72 -4.27 4.32
CA ASN A 80 5.34 -3.46 5.38
C ASN A 80 4.59 -3.63 6.70
N SER A 81 5.20 -3.32 7.84
CA SER A 81 4.52 -3.40 9.14
C SER A 81 5.15 -2.46 10.15
N ASP A 82 4.31 -1.84 10.99
CA ASP A 82 4.69 -0.82 11.96
C ASP A 82 5.41 0.40 11.33
N GLU A 83 6.16 1.16 12.12
CA GLU A 83 6.75 2.43 11.71
C GLU A 83 8.06 2.22 10.93
N VAL A 84 7.92 2.01 9.62
CA VAL A 84 9.04 1.70 8.69
C VAL A 84 9.78 2.93 8.17
N LEU A 85 9.28 4.14 8.45
CA LEU A 85 9.90 5.43 8.15
C LEU A 85 9.90 6.31 9.39
N ASP A 86 10.93 7.14 9.51
CA ASP A 86 10.93 8.25 10.47
C ASP A 86 10.26 9.50 9.87
N GLU A 87 10.14 10.56 10.68
CA GLU A 87 9.52 11.84 10.28
C GLU A 87 10.13 12.41 8.99
N SER A 88 11.44 12.23 8.78
CA SER A 88 12.12 12.75 7.58
C SER A 88 11.76 11.95 6.33
N GLY A 89 11.65 10.62 6.46
CA GLY A 89 11.18 9.74 5.39
C GLY A 89 9.71 9.98 5.05
N GLN A 90 8.86 10.17 6.06
CA GLN A 90 7.45 10.54 5.88
C GLN A 90 7.29 11.87 5.15
N ALA A 91 8.06 12.90 5.54
CA ALA A 91 8.06 14.19 4.85
C ALA A 91 8.54 14.09 3.39
N ALA A 92 9.53 13.24 3.11
CA ALA A 92 9.97 12.98 1.75
C ALA A 92 8.90 12.25 0.92
N LEU A 93 8.20 11.29 1.52
CA LEU A 93 7.09 10.58 0.88
C LEU A 93 5.91 11.50 0.59
N GLN A 94 5.55 12.41 1.51
CA GLN A 94 4.55 13.44 1.27
C GLN A 94 4.96 14.35 0.10
N THR A 95 6.22 14.82 0.08
CA THR A 95 6.75 15.64 -1.03
C THR A 95 6.65 14.89 -2.36
N PHE A 96 6.92 13.58 -2.36
CA PHE A 96 6.80 12.73 -3.53
C PHE A 96 5.35 12.67 -4.06
N PHE A 97 4.36 12.49 -3.19
CA PHE A 97 2.94 12.51 -3.58
C PHE A 97 2.51 13.88 -4.13
N GLN A 98 2.89 14.97 -3.47
CA GLN A 98 2.63 16.34 -3.94
C GLN A 98 3.26 16.65 -5.30
N SER A 99 4.31 15.91 -5.65
CA SER A 99 5.01 16.02 -6.93
C SER A 99 4.41 15.15 -8.05
N GLY A 100 3.28 14.47 -7.79
CA GLY A 100 2.60 13.61 -8.75
C GLY A 100 3.04 12.14 -8.72
N GLY A 101 3.85 11.74 -7.74
CA GLY A 101 4.30 10.36 -7.56
C GLY A 101 3.14 9.38 -7.34
N VAL A 102 3.26 8.18 -7.90
CA VAL A 102 2.25 7.13 -7.83
C VAL A 102 2.46 6.24 -6.61
N TYR A 103 1.37 5.80 -5.98
CA TYR A 103 1.40 4.86 -4.85
C TYR A 103 0.74 3.53 -5.20
N THR A 104 1.35 2.43 -4.77
CA THR A 104 0.73 1.11 -4.74
C THR A 104 0.99 0.43 -3.40
N GLY A 105 -0.04 -0.09 -2.76
CA GLY A 105 0.07 -0.86 -1.53
C GLY A 105 -0.44 -2.28 -1.70
N VAL A 106 0.27 -3.26 -1.12
CA VAL A 106 -0.15 -4.66 -1.12
C VAL A 106 -0.08 -5.22 0.30
N HIS A 107 -1.16 -5.90 0.68
CA HIS A 107 -1.31 -6.61 1.93
C HIS A 107 -1.04 -5.70 3.15
N ALA A 108 -0.07 -6.04 3.99
CA ALA A 108 0.26 -5.28 5.19
C ALA A 108 0.83 -3.87 4.92
N ALA A 109 0.90 -3.40 3.67
CA ALA A 109 1.08 -1.98 3.38
C ALA A 109 0.08 -1.06 4.13
N SER A 110 -1.12 -1.54 4.50
CA SER A 110 -2.02 -0.78 5.38
C SER A 110 -1.70 -0.90 6.88
N ALA A 111 -0.79 -1.77 7.29
CA ALA A 111 -0.40 -2.06 8.67
C ALA A 111 0.93 -1.40 9.05
N CYS A 112 1.29 -0.31 8.39
CA CYS A 112 2.48 0.49 8.68
C CYS A 112 2.14 1.98 8.70
N LEU A 113 3.06 2.79 9.25
CA LEU A 113 2.94 4.25 9.26
C LEU A 113 1.61 4.74 9.88
N PHE A 114 1.23 4.17 11.03
CA PHE A 114 -0.04 4.46 11.68
C PHE A 114 -0.13 5.90 12.20
N ASN A 115 1.02 6.55 12.38
CA ASN A 115 1.12 7.93 12.84
C ASN A 115 1.18 8.98 11.69
N ASP A 116 1.19 8.56 10.42
CA ASP A 116 1.29 9.45 9.27
C ASP A 116 -0.06 9.62 8.57
N GLU A 117 -0.71 10.75 8.82
CA GLU A 117 -2.00 11.11 8.19
C GLU A 117 -1.88 11.25 6.66
N ASN A 118 -0.72 11.62 6.13
CA ASN A 118 -0.53 11.71 4.67
C ASN A 118 -0.45 10.32 4.04
N TYR A 119 0.19 9.38 4.72
CA TYR A 119 0.22 7.99 4.29
C TYR A 119 -1.19 7.38 4.29
N LEU A 120 -1.98 7.61 5.35
CA LEU A 120 -3.40 7.22 5.41
C LEU A 120 -4.17 7.73 4.19
N GLN A 121 -3.97 8.98 3.79
CA GLN A 121 -4.64 9.56 2.63
C GLN A 121 -4.22 8.93 1.28
N ALA A 122 -3.02 8.35 1.19
CA ALA A 122 -2.57 7.62 0.01
C ALA A 122 -3.10 6.17 -0.01
N VAL A 123 -2.97 5.44 1.10
CA VAL A 123 -3.41 4.04 1.19
C VAL A 123 -4.93 3.90 1.27
N GLY A 124 -5.63 4.87 1.86
CA GLY A 124 -7.09 4.95 1.94
C GLY A 124 -7.67 4.40 3.25
N ALA A 125 -7.09 3.36 3.82
CA ALA A 125 -7.45 2.85 5.14
C ALA A 125 -6.28 2.11 5.79
N LEU A 126 -6.18 2.19 7.12
CA LEU A 126 -5.16 1.47 7.90
C LEU A 126 -5.74 0.19 8.49
N PHE A 127 -4.91 -0.84 8.60
CA PHE A 127 -5.24 -2.14 9.15
C PHE A 127 -5.68 -2.03 10.63
N ASP A 128 -6.69 -2.82 11.01
CA ASP A 128 -7.11 -3.01 12.40
C ASP A 128 -6.83 -4.44 12.86
N TYR A 129 -7.52 -5.42 12.26
CA TYR A 129 -7.38 -6.83 12.62
C TYR A 129 -7.79 -7.74 11.45
N HIS A 130 -7.59 -9.03 11.61
CA HIS A 130 -8.18 -10.08 10.77
C HIS A 130 -8.54 -11.29 11.67
N PRO A 131 -9.51 -12.14 11.30
CA PRO A 131 -9.62 -13.48 11.87
C PRO A 131 -8.44 -14.37 11.40
N PRO A 132 -8.20 -15.55 11.99
CA PRO A 132 -7.20 -16.48 11.49
C PRO A 132 -7.37 -16.76 10.00
N ILE A 133 -6.23 -16.90 9.31
CA ILE A 133 -6.15 -17.25 7.89
C ILE A 133 -7.02 -18.47 7.60
N GLN A 134 -7.89 -18.34 6.62
CA GLN A 134 -8.86 -19.37 6.27
C GLN A 134 -9.33 -19.18 4.83
N THR A 135 -10.08 -20.16 4.32
CA THR A 135 -10.74 -20.00 3.03
C THR A 135 -11.86 -18.97 3.15
N ALA A 136 -11.86 -17.99 2.25
CA ALA A 136 -12.93 -17.00 2.09
C ALA A 136 -13.24 -16.83 0.60
N THR A 137 -14.40 -16.25 0.30
CA THR A 137 -14.79 -15.89 -1.07
C THR A 137 -14.72 -14.38 -1.25
N PHE A 138 -13.88 -13.96 -2.19
CA PHE A 138 -13.77 -12.58 -2.62
C PHE A 138 -14.59 -12.37 -3.88
N GLU A 139 -15.20 -11.19 -4.01
CA GLU A 139 -16.08 -10.89 -5.14
C GLU A 139 -15.60 -9.66 -5.90
N ARG A 140 -15.69 -9.72 -7.22
CA ARG A 140 -15.39 -8.60 -8.10
C ARG A 140 -16.59 -7.65 -8.14
N LEU A 141 -16.37 -6.39 -7.79
CA LEU A 141 -17.40 -5.34 -7.87
C LEU A 141 -17.31 -4.52 -9.17
N ASN A 142 -16.13 -4.44 -9.76
CA ASN A 142 -15.88 -3.66 -10.97
C ASN A 142 -15.31 -4.58 -12.05
N ASP A 143 -15.95 -4.65 -13.21
CA ASP A 143 -15.54 -5.47 -14.37
C ASP A 143 -14.79 -4.66 -15.46
N SER A 144 -14.71 -3.35 -15.29
CA SER A 144 -14.08 -2.42 -16.24
C SER A 144 -12.65 -2.02 -15.88
N HIS A 145 -12.29 -2.09 -14.60
CA HIS A 145 -10.95 -1.72 -14.13
C HIS A 145 -9.92 -2.81 -14.52
N PRO A 146 -8.75 -2.45 -15.07
CA PRO A 146 -7.80 -3.44 -15.58
C PRO A 146 -7.23 -4.38 -14.50
N SER A 147 -7.18 -3.94 -13.23
CA SER A 147 -6.77 -4.83 -12.12
C SER A 147 -7.76 -5.95 -11.83
N THR A 148 -9.01 -5.89 -12.31
CA THR A 148 -10.01 -6.93 -12.08
C THR A 148 -10.42 -7.65 -13.36
N ALA A 149 -9.73 -7.37 -14.49
CA ALA A 149 -10.05 -7.96 -15.80
C ALA A 149 -10.02 -9.50 -15.79
N ASN A 150 -9.04 -10.09 -15.10
CA ASN A 150 -8.88 -11.55 -15.00
C ASN A 150 -9.37 -12.13 -13.67
N VAL A 151 -9.88 -11.29 -12.76
CA VAL A 151 -10.44 -11.75 -11.48
C VAL A 151 -11.83 -12.32 -11.74
N PRO A 152 -12.15 -13.57 -11.35
CA PRO A 152 -13.49 -14.12 -11.52
C PRO A 152 -14.49 -13.40 -10.62
N ASP A 153 -15.78 -13.44 -10.97
CA ASP A 153 -16.83 -12.76 -10.18
C ASP A 153 -16.85 -13.20 -8.72
N ARG A 154 -16.57 -14.49 -8.48
CA ARG A 154 -16.34 -15.08 -7.16
C ARG A 154 -15.02 -15.85 -7.18
N TRP A 155 -14.12 -15.50 -6.29
CA TRP A 155 -12.80 -16.09 -6.16
C TRP A 155 -12.60 -16.62 -4.75
N THR A 156 -12.58 -17.95 -4.60
CA THR A 156 -12.50 -18.61 -3.31
C THR A 156 -11.12 -19.24 -3.11
N PHE A 157 -10.37 -18.77 -2.13
CA PHE A 157 -9.05 -19.29 -1.80
C PHE A 157 -8.71 -18.99 -0.34
N GLN A 158 -7.65 -19.60 0.18
CA GLN A 158 -7.16 -19.34 1.53
C GLN A 158 -6.42 -18.01 1.55
N GLU A 159 -6.80 -17.10 2.44
CA GLU A 159 -6.17 -15.78 2.56
C GLU A 159 -6.54 -15.12 3.90
N GLU A 160 -5.99 -13.94 4.16
CA GLU A 160 -6.22 -13.15 5.36
C GLU A 160 -7.25 -12.03 5.09
N VAL A 161 -8.42 -12.11 5.74
CA VAL A 161 -9.49 -11.12 5.53
C VAL A 161 -9.31 -9.93 6.46
N TYR A 162 -8.85 -8.81 5.92
CA TYR A 162 -8.56 -7.60 6.69
C TYR A 162 -9.81 -6.82 7.06
N HIS A 163 -9.85 -6.37 8.31
CA HIS A 163 -10.69 -5.27 8.77
C HIS A 163 -9.81 -4.03 8.98
N PHE A 164 -10.39 -2.86 8.74
CA PHE A 164 -9.68 -1.58 8.75
C PHE A 164 -10.16 -0.64 9.86
N ARG A 165 -9.38 0.39 10.14
CA ARG A 165 -9.69 1.45 11.11
C ARG A 165 -10.68 2.49 10.59
N SER A 166 -10.93 2.52 9.29
CA SER A 166 -11.80 3.48 8.59
C SER A 166 -12.34 2.88 7.29
N ASN A 167 -13.40 3.48 6.73
CA ASN A 167 -13.87 3.12 5.39
C ASN A 167 -13.06 3.90 4.34
N PRO A 168 -12.35 3.23 3.39
CA PRO A 168 -11.54 3.93 2.40
C PRO A 168 -12.35 4.85 1.48
N ARG A 169 -13.68 4.64 1.38
CA ARG A 169 -14.58 5.51 0.60
C ARG A 169 -14.64 6.94 1.16
N ASP A 170 -14.41 7.11 2.46
CA ASP A 170 -14.40 8.44 3.11
C ASP A 170 -13.23 9.29 2.60
N LEU A 171 -12.21 8.67 2.00
CA LEU A 171 -11.05 9.30 1.36
C LEU A 171 -11.12 9.25 -0.17
N GLY A 172 -12.31 9.00 -0.73
CA GLY A 172 -12.56 9.01 -2.17
C GLY A 172 -12.18 7.72 -2.89
N ALA A 173 -12.00 6.60 -2.16
CA ALA A 173 -11.69 5.33 -2.78
C ALA A 173 -12.88 4.74 -3.56
N VAL A 174 -12.58 4.19 -4.73
CA VAL A 174 -13.49 3.34 -5.51
C VAL A 174 -13.13 1.89 -5.26
N VAL A 175 -14.06 1.13 -4.68
CA VAL A 175 -13.84 -0.27 -4.30
C VAL A 175 -13.98 -1.17 -5.52
N LEU A 176 -13.00 -2.04 -5.70
CA LEU A 176 -12.85 -2.95 -6.83
C LEU A 176 -13.23 -4.39 -6.47
N MET A 177 -12.91 -4.79 -5.24
CA MET A 177 -13.19 -6.13 -4.72
C MET A 177 -13.73 -6.05 -3.30
N THR A 178 -14.59 -7.00 -2.96
CA THR A 178 -15.13 -7.23 -1.63
C THR A 178 -14.86 -8.65 -1.16
N VAL A 179 -15.18 -8.94 0.10
CA VAL A 179 -15.32 -10.30 0.63
C VAL A 179 -16.80 -10.59 0.93
N ASP A 180 -17.22 -11.83 0.67
CA ASP A 180 -18.50 -12.39 1.13
C ASP A 180 -18.36 -12.76 2.61
N GLU A 181 -18.89 -11.92 3.51
CA GLU A 181 -18.78 -12.12 4.96
C GLU A 181 -19.47 -13.40 5.47
N SER A 182 -20.30 -14.06 4.66
CA SER A 182 -20.89 -15.36 5.01
C SER A 182 -19.96 -16.55 4.73
N SER A 183 -18.87 -16.32 3.98
CA SER A 183 -17.97 -17.38 3.51
C SER A 183 -16.83 -17.73 4.46
N TYR A 184 -16.65 -16.97 5.54
CA TYR A 184 -15.60 -17.18 6.55
C TYR A 184 -16.12 -16.92 7.96
N VAL A 185 -15.40 -17.45 8.96
CA VAL A 185 -15.72 -17.21 10.37
C VAL A 185 -14.90 -16.02 10.87
N ASN A 186 -15.59 -14.91 11.18
CA ASN A 186 -14.95 -13.78 11.86
C ASN A 186 -14.95 -14.00 13.39
N ASN A 187 -13.84 -14.53 13.90
CA ASN A 187 -13.53 -14.62 15.33
C ASN A 187 -12.29 -13.77 15.70
N GLY A 188 -11.95 -12.78 14.85
CA GLY A 188 -10.91 -11.80 15.13
C GLY A 188 -11.34 -10.81 16.21
N SER A 189 -10.42 -9.97 16.66
CA SER A 189 -10.69 -8.94 17.68
C SER A 189 -10.16 -7.60 17.21
N SER A 190 -11.04 -6.60 17.15
CA SER A 190 -10.65 -5.22 16.85
C SER A 190 -9.72 -4.68 17.92
N THR A 191 -8.76 -3.87 17.50
CA THR A 191 -7.82 -3.17 18.38
C THR A 191 -8.38 -1.87 18.95
N GLY A 192 -9.57 -1.45 18.48
CA GLY A 192 -10.20 -0.20 18.89
C GLY A 192 -11.71 -0.19 18.68
N ASN A 193 -12.29 1.01 18.74
CA ASN A 193 -13.70 1.24 18.42
C ASN A 193 -13.80 1.88 17.03
N TYR A 194 -13.62 1.06 16.00
CA TYR A 194 -13.63 1.48 14.60
C TYR A 194 -14.99 1.18 13.95
N PRO A 195 -15.38 1.94 12.90
CA PRO A 195 -16.64 1.70 12.20
C PRO A 195 -16.65 0.31 11.54
N PRO A 196 -17.83 -0.29 11.32
CA PRO A 196 -17.93 -1.46 10.48
C PRO A 196 -17.45 -1.14 9.05
N MET A 197 -17.02 -2.17 8.33
CA MET A 197 -16.43 -2.05 6.98
C MET A 197 -17.41 -1.53 5.92
N GLY A 198 -18.69 -1.47 6.29
CA GLY A 198 -19.79 -1.16 5.39
C GLY A 198 -20.12 -2.34 4.50
N ASP A 199 -21.15 -2.16 3.68
CA ASP A 199 -21.58 -3.12 2.67
C ASP A 199 -21.46 -2.45 1.29
N PRO A 200 -20.63 -2.97 0.37
CA PRO A 200 -19.77 -4.16 0.50
C PRO A 200 -18.47 -3.90 1.31
N HIS A 201 -17.93 -4.94 1.96
CA HIS A 201 -16.67 -4.90 2.74
C HIS A 201 -15.45 -4.72 1.80
N PRO A 202 -14.73 -3.59 1.82
CA PRO A 202 -13.66 -3.31 0.86
C PRO A 202 -12.41 -4.18 1.06
N ILE A 203 -11.92 -4.80 -0.02
CA ILE A 203 -10.69 -5.62 -0.03
C ILE A 203 -9.62 -5.04 -0.96
N ALA A 204 -10.04 -4.46 -2.09
CA ALA A 204 -9.14 -3.75 -3.00
C ALA A 204 -9.83 -2.49 -3.51
N TRP A 205 -9.05 -1.43 -3.72
CA TRP A 205 -9.58 -0.15 -4.19
C TRP A 205 -8.50 0.67 -4.90
N TYR A 206 -8.96 1.76 -5.53
CA TYR A 206 -8.08 2.83 -5.99
C TYR A 206 -8.58 4.18 -5.49
N ILE A 207 -7.67 5.16 -5.46
CA ILE A 207 -8.00 6.58 -5.30
C ILE A 207 -7.38 7.33 -6.47
N GLU A 208 -8.21 7.99 -7.28
CA GLU A 208 -7.73 8.61 -8.51
C GLU A 208 -6.96 9.92 -8.27
N SER A 209 -7.33 10.67 -7.24
CA SER A 209 -6.65 11.89 -6.81
C SER A 209 -6.58 11.95 -5.29
N PRO A 210 -5.64 11.23 -4.65
CA PRO A 210 -5.50 11.17 -3.20
C PRO A 210 -5.22 12.55 -2.59
N GLN A 211 -5.77 12.79 -1.41
CA GLN A 211 -5.56 14.05 -0.67
C GLN A 211 -4.11 14.20 -0.19
N SER A 212 -3.35 13.10 -0.09
CA SER A 212 -1.93 13.09 0.25
C SER A 212 -1.05 13.90 -0.71
N ALA A 213 -1.53 14.12 -1.94
CA ALA A 213 -0.88 14.94 -2.94
C ALA A 213 -1.17 16.44 -2.81
N GLN A 214 -1.99 16.87 -1.84
CA GLN A 214 -2.38 18.26 -1.69
C GLN A 214 -1.57 19.00 -0.59
N PRO A 215 -1.25 20.29 -0.80
CA PRO A 215 -1.32 20.98 -2.08
C PRO A 215 -0.32 20.40 -3.08
N LEU A 216 -0.68 20.36 -4.36
CA LEU A 216 0.25 19.95 -5.41
C LEU A 216 1.46 20.91 -5.44
N ALA A 217 2.64 20.36 -5.70
CA ALA A 217 3.82 21.15 -6.01
C ALA A 217 3.52 22.05 -7.22
N ALA A 218 4.01 23.29 -7.21
CA ALA A 218 3.67 24.29 -8.24
C ALA A 218 3.97 23.84 -9.69
N SER A 219 4.90 22.90 -9.86
CA SER A 219 5.32 22.32 -11.14
C SER A 219 4.65 20.98 -11.46
N ALA A 220 3.92 20.38 -10.52
CA ALA A 220 3.13 19.19 -10.75
C ALA A 220 1.80 19.55 -11.43
N GLN A 221 1.43 18.78 -12.46
CA GLN A 221 0.22 19.04 -13.25
C GLN A 221 -1.03 18.43 -12.64
N LYS A 222 -0.88 17.28 -11.96
CA LYS A 222 -1.95 16.53 -11.29
C LYS A 222 -1.38 15.60 -10.23
N ALA A 223 -2.24 15.13 -9.33
CA ALA A 223 -1.91 14.08 -8.38
C ALA A 223 -1.62 12.75 -9.11
N GLY A 224 -0.72 11.96 -8.52
CA GLY A 224 -0.57 10.55 -8.87
C GLY A 224 -1.74 9.72 -8.34
N ARG A 225 -2.01 8.60 -9.00
CA ARG A 225 -3.05 7.66 -8.56
C ARG A 225 -2.52 6.76 -7.42
N SER A 226 -3.44 6.26 -6.61
CA SER A 226 -3.17 5.21 -5.62
C SER A 226 -3.96 3.95 -5.93
N PHE A 227 -3.33 2.78 -5.79
CA PHE A 227 -3.97 1.47 -5.86
C PHE A 227 -3.61 0.65 -4.61
N TYR A 228 -4.57 -0.08 -4.06
CA TYR A 228 -4.34 -0.93 -2.89
C TYR A 228 -5.13 -2.24 -2.99
N THR A 229 -4.53 -3.33 -2.49
CA THR A 229 -5.21 -4.60 -2.23
C THR A 229 -4.74 -5.19 -0.90
N SER A 230 -5.66 -5.70 -0.08
CA SER A 230 -5.32 -6.36 1.19
C SER A 230 -4.89 -7.80 1.05
N LEU A 231 -5.08 -8.39 -0.13
CA LEU A 231 -4.66 -9.75 -0.45
C LEU A 231 -3.12 -9.81 -0.57
N GLY A 232 -2.54 -10.98 -0.30
CA GLY A 232 -1.11 -11.24 -0.56
C GLY A 232 -0.33 -11.77 0.64
N HIS A 233 -1.00 -12.30 1.67
CA HIS A 233 -0.34 -12.89 2.83
C HIS A 233 0.53 -14.08 2.43
N LEU A 234 -0.03 -15.01 1.65
CA LEU A 234 0.56 -16.33 1.42
C LEU A 234 1.46 -16.38 0.19
N ASN A 235 2.48 -17.24 0.26
CA ASN A 235 3.30 -17.60 -0.91
C ASN A 235 2.45 -18.12 -2.07
N SER A 236 1.42 -18.92 -1.77
CA SER A 236 0.49 -19.44 -2.78
C SER A 236 -0.31 -18.34 -3.48
N THR A 237 -0.64 -17.26 -2.77
CA THR A 237 -1.34 -16.11 -3.34
C THR A 237 -0.45 -15.42 -4.37
N TRP A 238 0.85 -15.24 -4.08
CA TRP A 238 1.83 -14.73 -5.05
C TRP A 238 2.17 -15.68 -6.20
N GLN A 239 1.74 -16.94 -6.15
CA GLN A 239 1.90 -17.92 -7.23
C GLN A 239 0.64 -18.09 -8.08
N ASP A 240 -0.46 -17.41 -7.73
CA ASP A 240 -1.69 -17.38 -8.52
C ASP A 240 -1.60 -16.28 -9.59
N GLU A 241 -1.63 -16.67 -10.87
CA GLU A 241 -1.59 -15.72 -12.00
C GLU A 241 -2.73 -14.68 -11.98
N THR A 242 -3.88 -15.01 -11.37
CA THR A 242 -4.98 -14.07 -11.15
C THR A 242 -4.55 -12.96 -10.21
N PHE A 243 -3.92 -13.31 -9.09
CA PHE A 243 -3.40 -12.34 -8.12
C PHE A 243 -2.28 -11.48 -8.71
N ILE A 244 -1.33 -12.12 -9.38
CA ILE A 244 -0.21 -11.43 -10.06
C ILE A 244 -0.78 -10.43 -11.07
N GLY A 245 -1.75 -10.86 -11.89
CA GLY A 245 -2.44 -10.01 -12.84
C GLY A 245 -3.17 -8.84 -12.18
N HIS A 246 -3.80 -9.06 -11.03
CA HIS A 246 -4.50 -8.03 -10.26
C HIS A 246 -3.54 -6.94 -9.77
N VAL A 247 -2.45 -7.32 -9.10
CA VAL A 247 -1.45 -6.39 -8.56
C VAL A 247 -0.76 -5.62 -9.69
N MET A 248 -0.24 -6.34 -10.70
CA MET A 248 0.53 -5.71 -11.77
C MET A 248 -0.30 -4.79 -12.65
N SER A 249 -1.56 -5.16 -12.93
CA SER A 249 -2.46 -4.30 -13.72
C SER A 249 -2.99 -3.11 -12.91
N GLY A 250 -3.11 -3.25 -11.57
CA GLY A 250 -3.41 -2.14 -10.66
C GLY A 250 -2.29 -1.11 -10.62
N LEU A 251 -1.04 -1.56 -10.44
CA LEU A 251 0.16 -0.71 -10.55
C LEU A 251 0.21 0.00 -11.91
N LYS A 252 0.03 -0.75 -13.01
CA LYS A 252 0.09 -0.19 -14.36
C LYS A 252 -0.99 0.86 -14.60
N TRP A 253 -2.21 0.63 -14.14
CA TRP A 253 -3.29 1.62 -14.20
C TRP A 253 -2.98 2.90 -13.42
N ALA A 254 -2.34 2.75 -12.26
CA ALA A 254 -1.96 3.89 -11.44
C ALA A 254 -0.89 4.75 -12.16
N LEU A 255 0.13 4.10 -12.75
CA LEU A 255 1.14 4.73 -13.58
C LEU A 255 0.53 5.40 -14.83
N ASP A 256 -0.40 4.73 -15.50
CA ASP A 256 -1.12 5.24 -16.69
C ASP A 256 -2.02 6.45 -16.39
N GLY A 257 -2.10 6.88 -15.12
CA GLY A 257 -2.63 8.19 -14.75
C GLY A 257 -1.84 9.38 -15.30
N ALA A 258 -0.64 9.15 -15.83
CA ALA A 258 0.22 10.14 -16.49
C ALA A 258 0.43 11.39 -15.62
N SER A 259 0.99 11.20 -14.43
CA SER A 259 1.38 12.27 -13.50
C SER A 259 2.91 12.42 -13.38
N THR A 260 3.67 11.59 -14.08
CA THR A 260 5.13 11.44 -13.91
C THR A 260 5.89 11.49 -15.24
N LYS A 261 7.21 11.62 -15.14
CA LYS A 261 8.12 11.82 -16.28
C LYS A 261 8.12 10.67 -17.27
N ALA A 262 7.80 9.44 -16.84
CA ALA A 262 7.62 8.30 -17.74
C ALA A 262 6.59 8.56 -18.86
N TYR A 263 5.62 9.44 -18.61
CA TYR A 263 4.55 9.79 -19.52
C TYR A 263 4.76 11.15 -20.20
N GLY A 264 5.97 11.71 -20.12
CA GLY A 264 6.31 13.01 -20.70
C GLY A 264 5.74 14.22 -19.93
N VAL A 265 5.22 13.99 -18.73
CA VAL A 265 4.57 14.99 -17.86
C VAL A 265 5.17 14.93 -16.45
N GLY A 266 4.69 15.74 -15.51
CA GLY A 266 5.13 15.66 -14.11
C GLY A 266 6.59 16.06 -13.84
N VAL A 267 7.01 15.89 -12.59
CA VAL A 267 8.32 16.36 -12.10
C VAL A 267 9.16 15.30 -11.39
N VAL A 268 8.57 14.16 -11.06
CA VAL A 268 9.25 12.96 -10.54
C VAL A 268 9.26 11.86 -11.59
N GLY A 269 10.20 10.93 -11.47
CA GLY A 269 10.30 9.76 -12.31
C GLY A 269 11.35 9.82 -13.40
N ASN A 270 11.42 8.74 -14.16
CA ASN A 270 12.40 8.59 -15.23
C ASN A 270 11.88 9.25 -16.50
N GLY A 271 12.44 10.41 -16.86
CA GLY A 271 12.17 11.02 -18.16
C GLY A 271 12.91 10.28 -19.26
N SER A 272 12.37 10.29 -20.49
CA SER A 272 13.15 9.91 -21.67
C SER A 272 14.50 10.61 -21.61
N ALA A 273 15.58 9.83 -21.65
CA ALA A 273 16.92 10.36 -21.84
C ALA A 273 16.91 11.15 -23.16
N THR A 274 16.76 12.47 -23.08
CA THR A 274 17.09 13.35 -24.19
C THR A 274 18.53 13.02 -24.53
N GLY A 275 18.75 12.52 -25.76
CA GLY A 275 20.03 12.03 -26.24
C GLY A 275 21.16 13.00 -25.88
N GLY A 276 21.83 12.73 -24.76
CA GLY A 276 23.07 13.34 -24.40
C GLY A 276 24.08 12.76 -25.34
N ASN A 277 24.41 13.49 -26.40
CA ASN A 277 25.56 13.21 -27.22
C ASN A 277 26.80 13.40 -26.33
N SER A 278 27.15 12.36 -25.59
CA SER A 278 28.41 12.27 -24.84
C SER A 278 29.52 12.22 -25.87
N THR A 279 29.98 13.39 -26.35
CA THR A 279 31.31 13.50 -26.93
C THR A 279 32.30 13.20 -25.82
N SER A 280 32.66 11.93 -25.69
CA SER A 280 33.82 11.51 -24.92
C SER A 280 35.06 12.00 -25.67
N SER A 281 35.54 13.19 -25.31
CA SER A 281 36.91 13.58 -25.61
C SER A 281 37.84 12.68 -24.80
N ALA A 282 38.32 11.63 -25.44
CA ALA A 282 39.41 10.81 -24.94
C ALA A 282 40.65 11.69 -24.82
N SER A 283 40.98 12.10 -23.59
CA SER A 283 42.33 12.54 -23.25
C SER A 283 43.15 11.32 -22.89
N SER A 284 43.95 10.88 -23.84
CA SER A 284 45.04 9.93 -23.63
C SER A 284 46.11 10.56 -22.74
N SER A 285 46.32 10.00 -21.55
CA SER A 285 47.62 10.09 -20.87
C SER A 285 48.10 8.68 -20.55
N ALA A 286 49.12 8.28 -21.31
CA ALA A 286 49.89 7.08 -21.04
C ALA A 286 50.81 7.31 -19.84
N SER A 287 50.83 6.38 -18.90
CA SER A 287 52.06 5.99 -18.21
C SER A 287 51.98 4.52 -17.81
N ALA A 288 52.99 3.77 -18.26
CA ALA A 288 53.18 2.36 -18.00
C ALA A 288 54.33 2.19 -16.99
N SER A 289 54.14 1.29 -16.03
CA SER A 289 55.13 0.43 -15.34
C SER A 289 54.44 -0.11 -14.08
N GLY A 290 54.41 -1.38 -13.72
CA GLY A 290 55.16 -2.58 -14.09
C GLY A 290 55.13 -3.50 -12.86
N GLY A 291 55.26 -4.82 -13.06
CA GLY A 291 55.61 -5.75 -11.98
C GLY A 291 54.54 -6.78 -11.61
N ALA A 292 54.71 -7.99 -12.14
CA ALA A 292 54.04 -9.21 -11.71
C ALA A 292 54.68 -9.77 -10.41
N ALA A 293 53.91 -10.52 -9.62
CA ALA A 293 54.34 -11.80 -9.03
C ALA A 293 53.19 -12.51 -8.30
N ALA A 294 53.15 -13.84 -8.46
CA ALA A 294 52.24 -14.80 -7.87
C ALA A 294 52.79 -15.41 -6.57
N SER A 295 51.92 -16.03 -5.76
CA SER A 295 52.15 -17.21 -4.89
C SER A 295 50.85 -17.52 -4.11
N THR A 296 50.12 -18.61 -4.38
CA THR A 296 50.23 -20.04 -3.98
C THR A 296 49.69 -20.42 -2.60
N ALA A 297 48.84 -21.48 -2.63
CA ALA A 297 48.60 -22.54 -1.63
C ALA A 297 47.80 -22.17 -0.35
N SER A 298 46.98 -23.01 0.29
CA SER A 298 46.55 -24.43 0.17
C SER A 298 45.25 -24.61 1.00
N ALA A 299 44.23 -25.33 0.51
CA ALA A 299 43.87 -26.73 0.81
C ALA A 299 43.42 -27.11 2.25
N GLY A 300 42.32 -27.87 2.31
CA GLY A 300 41.79 -28.64 3.45
C GLY A 300 40.36 -28.24 3.81
N GLY A 301 39.34 -29.08 3.89
CA GLY A 301 39.21 -30.54 3.90
C GLY A 301 37.81 -30.84 4.47
N ALA A 302 37.16 -31.88 3.93
CA ALA A 302 35.74 -32.22 4.09
C ALA A 302 35.27 -32.56 5.53
N THR A 303 33.95 -32.52 5.75
CA THR A 303 33.05 -33.66 6.12
C THR A 303 31.77 -33.19 6.82
N GLY A 304 30.66 -33.92 6.63
CA GLY A 304 29.57 -33.97 7.62
C GLY A 304 28.14 -33.81 7.08
N SER A 305 27.50 -34.94 6.73
CA SER A 305 26.06 -35.08 6.53
C SER A 305 25.26 -34.87 7.82
N GLY A 306 24.00 -34.42 7.72
CA GLY A 306 23.04 -34.46 8.82
C GLY A 306 21.67 -33.89 8.43
N SER A 307 20.74 -34.78 8.08
CA SER A 307 19.30 -34.49 7.98
C SER A 307 18.72 -34.11 9.34
N GLY A 308 17.76 -33.18 9.37
CA GLY A 308 17.01 -32.85 10.57
C GLY A 308 15.84 -31.92 10.28
N SER A 309 14.69 -32.50 9.97
CA SER A 309 13.37 -31.88 10.00
C SER A 309 13.03 -31.40 11.41
N GLY A 310 12.61 -30.15 11.56
CA GLY A 310 12.14 -29.60 12.83
C GLY A 310 11.18 -28.45 12.61
N THR A 311 9.88 -28.76 12.68
CA THR A 311 8.76 -27.82 12.75
C THR A 311 8.83 -27.01 14.05
N SER A 312 8.92 -25.68 13.96
CA SER A 312 8.81 -24.78 15.11
C SER A 312 7.39 -24.20 15.21
N ALA A 313 6.61 -24.74 16.14
CA ALA A 313 5.36 -24.17 16.61
C ALA A 313 5.65 -22.97 17.53
N ALA A 314 4.94 -21.87 17.32
CA ALA A 314 4.94 -20.70 18.21
C ALA A 314 4.13 -20.99 19.49
N PRO A 315 4.52 -20.47 20.67
CA PRO A 315 3.86 -20.80 21.92
C PRO A 315 2.62 -19.93 22.19
N SER A 316 1.51 -20.62 22.47
CA SER A 316 0.30 -20.08 23.11
C SER A 316 0.51 -20.00 24.63
N ALA A 317 0.33 -18.81 25.22
CA ALA A 317 0.36 -18.61 26.66
C ALA A 317 -1.00 -18.96 27.29
N THR A 318 -1.03 -19.98 28.15
CA THR A 318 -2.12 -20.24 29.11
C THR A 318 -1.56 -20.18 30.53
N GLY A 319 -2.32 -19.55 31.43
CA GLY A 319 -1.89 -19.23 32.78
C GLY A 319 -2.02 -20.35 33.83
N SER A 320 -1.56 -20.01 35.03
CA SER A 320 -1.84 -20.63 36.33
C SER A 320 -1.70 -19.50 37.37
N GLY A 321 -2.58 -19.25 38.34
CA GLY A 321 -3.35 -20.18 39.14
C GLY A 321 -2.65 -20.38 40.49
N GLY A 322 -3.16 -19.78 41.57
CA GLY A 322 -2.74 -20.01 42.96
C GLY A 322 -3.25 -18.87 43.87
N SER A 323 -4.48 -18.93 44.39
CA SER A 323 -4.94 -19.60 45.62
C SER A 323 -4.53 -18.90 46.92
N GLY A 324 -5.52 -18.35 47.65
CA GLY A 324 -5.40 -17.84 49.01
C GLY A 324 -6.77 -17.51 49.62
N SER A 325 -7.26 -18.42 50.45
CA SER A 325 -8.55 -18.45 51.17
C SER A 325 -8.68 -17.40 52.29
N SER A 326 -9.89 -16.87 52.56
CA SER A 326 -10.67 -17.19 53.78
C SER A 326 -11.75 -16.16 54.15
N GLY A 327 -12.97 -16.69 54.42
CA GLY A 327 -14.00 -16.19 55.37
C GLY A 327 -14.74 -14.88 55.05
N ALA A 328 -15.97 -14.62 55.50
CA ALA A 328 -17.05 -15.39 56.10
C ALA A 328 -18.28 -14.43 56.20
N MET A 329 -19.48 -14.96 55.97
CA MET A 329 -20.78 -14.61 56.61
C MET A 329 -21.39 -13.18 56.57
N GLY A 330 -22.72 -13.15 56.36
CA GLY A 330 -23.66 -12.21 56.98
C GLY A 330 -24.27 -11.17 56.01
N SER A 331 -25.42 -11.43 55.37
CA SER A 331 -26.80 -11.27 55.85
C SER A 331 -27.36 -9.83 55.83
N SER A 332 -28.58 -9.73 55.30
CA SER A 332 -29.65 -8.75 55.55
C SER A 332 -29.68 -7.43 54.76
N ALA A 333 -30.76 -7.28 53.98
CA ALA A 333 -31.44 -6.01 53.72
C ALA A 333 -32.29 -5.64 54.96
N PRO A 334 -32.68 -4.36 55.19
CA PRO A 334 -33.81 -3.76 54.47
C PRO A 334 -33.80 -2.21 54.30
N GLY A 335 -34.73 -1.69 53.49
CA GLY A 335 -35.67 -0.64 53.94
C GLY A 335 -35.35 0.87 53.78
N LYS A 336 -35.92 1.46 52.72
CA LYS A 336 -36.51 2.81 52.49
C LYS A 336 -36.46 3.94 53.56
N ALA A 337 -36.14 5.17 53.12
CA ALA A 337 -36.88 6.46 53.29
C ALA A 337 -36.11 7.61 52.54
N VAL A 338 -36.61 8.27 51.49
CA VAL A 338 -37.51 9.45 51.39
C VAL A 338 -36.95 10.79 51.95
N ALA A 339 -36.70 11.75 51.04
CA ALA A 339 -36.92 13.21 51.13
C ALA A 339 -36.75 13.81 49.71
N ILE A 340 -37.82 14.13 48.97
CA ILE A 340 -38.56 15.41 48.86
C ILE A 340 -37.68 16.61 48.43
N GLY A 341 -37.91 17.07 47.19
CA GLY A 341 -37.55 18.39 46.67
C GLY A 341 -38.38 18.68 45.42
N ALA A 342 -39.23 19.71 45.50
CA ALA A 342 -40.27 20.18 44.58
C ALA A 342 -39.85 20.26 43.09
N GLY A 343 -40.71 19.98 42.10
CA GLY A 343 -41.94 20.72 41.73
C GLY A 343 -41.54 22.01 40.98
N VAL A 344 -41.91 22.29 39.73
CA VAL A 344 -43.25 22.42 39.10
C VAL A 344 -43.01 22.61 37.58
N LEU A 345 -43.50 21.74 36.68
CA LEU A 345 -44.72 21.86 35.84
C LEU A 345 -44.96 23.26 35.23
N GLY A 346 -44.83 23.48 33.93
CA GLY A 346 -45.86 23.21 32.92
C GLY A 346 -45.85 24.40 31.93
N MET A 347 -45.63 24.19 30.63
CA MET A 347 -46.61 23.84 29.58
C MET A 347 -47.54 24.98 29.17
N VAL A 348 -47.84 24.98 27.85
CA VAL A 348 -48.79 25.81 27.07
C VAL A 348 -48.22 27.19 26.65
N GLY A 349 -48.20 27.61 25.38
CA GLY A 349 -48.67 27.04 24.13
C GLY A 349 -48.91 28.18 23.11
N VAL A 350 -48.79 27.84 21.82
CA VAL A 350 -49.43 28.48 20.64
C VAL A 350 -48.99 29.91 20.24
N GLY A 351 -48.72 30.08 18.94
CA GLY A 351 -49.21 31.25 18.22
C GLY A 351 -48.24 31.94 17.26
N MET A 352 -48.50 31.75 15.97
CA MET A 352 -47.90 32.42 14.81
C MET A 352 -48.02 33.96 14.85
N GLY A 353 -47.13 34.68 14.18
CA GLY A 353 -47.37 36.09 13.83
C GLY A 353 -46.18 36.88 13.28
N VAL A 354 -45.98 36.79 11.97
CA VAL A 354 -45.52 37.81 10.98
C VAL A 354 -44.99 39.16 11.52
N ALA A 355 -43.78 39.56 11.09
CA ALA A 355 -43.52 40.77 10.26
C ALA A 355 -42.09 41.32 10.42
N LEU A 356 -41.51 41.64 9.24
CA LEU A 356 -40.31 42.44 8.93
C LEU A 356 -38.94 41.80 9.13
#